data_AF-A0A497P2U1-F1
#
_entry.id   AF-A0A497P2U1-F1
#
_cell.length_a   1.000
_cell.length_b   1.000
_cell.length_c   1.000
_cell.angle_alpha   90.00
_cell.angle_beta   90.00
_cell.angle_gamma   90.00
#
_symmetry.space_group_name_H-M   'P 1'
#
loop_
_entity.id
_entity.type
_entity.pdbx_description
1 polymer ?
#
loop_
_entity_poly.entity_id
_entity_poly.type
_entity_poly.pdbx_seq_one_letter_code
_entity_poly.pdbx_strand_id
1 'polypeptide(L)'
;MSEKLQNPRLQRITFHTFRHWYAIMQYRKTQNILYVMQKLGHKNIKNTLIYTHLVNFESDEYHSTVAKTAEEARKLIEAGFEYVCTTPDELMLFRKRK
;
A
#
# COMPACT_ATOMS: atom_id res chain seq x y z
N MET A 1 29.37 1.30 -10.85
CA MET A 1 28.20 1.91 -10.17
C MET A 1 28.40 2.00 -8.66
N SER A 2 28.67 0.90 -7.96
CA SER A 2 28.97 0.92 -6.51
C SER A 2 30.15 1.83 -6.16
N GLU A 3 31.23 1.79 -6.92
CA GLU A 3 32.42 2.64 -6.73
C GLU A 3 32.12 4.13 -6.95
N LYS A 4 31.32 4.45 -7.97
CA LYS A 4 30.88 5.82 -8.28
C LYS A 4 30.01 6.43 -7.16
N LEU A 5 29.22 5.59 -6.49
CA LEU A 5 28.31 5.99 -5.42
C LEU A 5 28.89 5.75 -4.01
N GLN A 6 30.13 5.27 -3.91
CA GLN A 6 30.82 4.91 -2.66
C GLN A 6 29.96 4.07 -1.70
N ASN A 7 29.08 3.22 -2.24
CA ASN A 7 28.18 2.40 -1.44
C ASN A 7 28.42 0.90 -1.70
N PRO A 8 29.12 0.19 -0.81
CA PRO A 8 29.46 -1.22 -0.99
C PRO A 8 28.23 -2.14 -0.90
N ARG A 9 27.10 -1.68 -0.34
CA ARG A 9 25.87 -2.48 -0.24
C ARG A 9 25.25 -2.76 -1.62
N LEU A 10 25.52 -1.92 -2.61
CA LEU A 10 25.04 -2.11 -3.98
C LEU A 10 25.62 -3.38 -4.62
N GLN A 11 26.78 -3.85 -4.18
CA GLN A 11 27.36 -5.12 -4.63
C GLN A 11 26.57 -6.34 -4.12
N ARG A 12 25.73 -6.16 -3.11
CA ARG A 12 24.88 -7.23 -2.54
C ARG A 12 23.55 -7.40 -3.27
N ILE A 13 23.23 -6.51 -4.22
CA ILE A 13 22.00 -6.61 -5.02
C ILE A 13 22.17 -7.72 -6.04
N THR A 14 21.35 -8.76 -5.94
CA THR A 14 21.37 -9.92 -6.84
C THR A 14 19.98 -10.21 -7.40
N PHE A 15 19.87 -11.19 -8.30
CA PHE A 15 18.56 -11.64 -8.81
C PHE A 15 17.61 -12.10 -7.68
N HIS A 16 18.15 -12.63 -6.59
CA HIS A 16 17.35 -12.99 -5.41
C HIS A 16 16.70 -11.74 -4.78
N THR A 17 17.43 -10.63 -4.69
CA THR A 17 16.90 -9.35 -4.21
C THR A 17 15.72 -8.88 -5.06
N PHE A 18 15.82 -8.97 -6.39
CA PHE A 18 14.72 -8.61 -7.29
C PHE A 18 13.52 -9.55 -7.16
N ARG A 19 13.75 -10.86 -6.97
CA ARG A 19 12.68 -11.83 -6.72
C ARG A 19 11.94 -11.53 -5.42
N HIS A 20 12.67 -11.24 -4.34
CA HIS A 20 12.06 -10.84 -3.06
C HIS A 20 11.26 -9.54 -3.20
N TRP A 21 11.83 -8.54 -3.88
CA TRP A 21 11.14 -7.28 -4.16
C TRP A 21 9.84 -7.50 -4.93
N TYR A 22 9.86 -8.31 -5.99
CA TYR A 22 8.67 -8.66 -6.75
C TYR A 22 7.61 -9.32 -5.86
N ALA A 23 8.00 -10.29 -5.02
CA ALA A 23 7.09 -10.98 -4.11
C ALA A 23 6.37 -10.02 -3.15
N ILE A 24 7.13 -9.11 -2.52
CA ILE A 24 6.62 -8.10 -1.59
C ILE A 24 5.65 -7.16 -2.29
N MET A 25 6.01 -6.66 -3.48
CA MET A 25 5.16 -5.75 -4.24
C MET A 25 3.87 -6.41 -4.72
N GLN A 26 3.93 -7.66 -5.18
CA GLN A 26 2.73 -8.41 -5.55
C GLN A 26 1.83 -8.66 -4.34
N TYR A 27 2.42 -9.03 -3.20
CA TYR A 27 1.66 -9.24 -1.98
C TYR A 27 0.99 -7.95 -1.49
N ARG A 28 1.68 -6.81 -1.56
CA ARG A 28 1.11 -5.49 -1.24
C ARG A 28 -0.05 -5.12 -2.17
N LYS A 29 0.04 -5.43 -3.46
CA LYS A 29 -0.99 -5.08 -4.46
C LYS A 29 -2.24 -5.95 -4.36
N THR A 30 -2.07 -7.26 -4.21
CA THR A 30 -3.20 -8.21 -4.28
C THR A 30 -3.71 -8.62 -2.91
N GLN A 31 -2.91 -8.40 -1.85
CA GLN A 31 -3.14 -8.89 -0.49
C GLN A 31 -3.36 -10.42 -0.41
N ASN A 32 -3.01 -11.15 -1.48
CA ASN A 32 -3.24 -12.58 -1.60
C ASN A 32 -1.92 -13.33 -1.64
N ILE A 33 -1.56 -13.97 -0.53
CA ILE A 33 -0.28 -14.68 -0.39
C ILE A 33 -0.22 -15.97 -1.22
N LEU A 34 -1.37 -16.62 -1.48
CA LEU A 34 -1.44 -17.83 -2.31
C LEU A 34 -1.16 -17.50 -3.77
N TYR A 35 -1.66 -16.37 -4.26
CA TYR A 35 -1.35 -15.86 -5.59
C TYR A 35 0.16 -15.63 -5.75
N VAL A 36 0.80 -15.01 -4.76
CA VAL A 36 2.25 -14.79 -4.77
C VAL A 36 3.02 -16.11 -4.74
N MET A 37 2.58 -17.08 -3.93
CA MET A 37 3.16 -18.42 -3.88
C MET A 37 3.15 -19.10 -5.27
N GLN A 38 2.02 -19.04 -5.98
CA GLN A 38 1.88 -19.58 -7.33
C GLN A 38 2.80 -18.86 -8.34
N LYS A 39 2.85 -17.52 -8.29
CA LYS A 39 3.73 -16.72 -9.18
C LYS A 39 5.21 -16.96 -8.94
N LEU A 40 5.59 -17.27 -7.70
CA LEU A 40 6.97 -17.61 -7.35
C LEU A 40 7.29 -19.09 -7.61
N GLY A 41 6.30 -19.96 -7.80
CA GLY A 41 6.51 -21.40 -7.93
C GLY A 41 6.99 -22.06 -6.62
N HIS A 42 6.61 -21.50 -5.46
CA HIS A 42 6.95 -22.09 -4.17
C HIS A 42 6.07 -23.32 -3.89
N LYS A 43 6.71 -24.46 -3.61
CA LYS A 43 6.00 -25.70 -3.21
C LYS A 43 5.46 -25.62 -1.77
N ASN A 44 6.11 -24.84 -0.90
CA ASN A 44 5.74 -24.69 0.51
C ASN A 44 5.40 -23.23 0.81
N ILE A 45 4.21 -23.00 1.35
CA ILE A 45 3.72 -21.67 1.72
C ILE A 45 4.60 -20.99 2.78
N LYS A 46 5.26 -21.75 3.66
CA LYS A 46 6.16 -21.20 4.70
C LYS A 46 7.27 -20.32 4.10
N ASN A 47 7.76 -20.65 2.91
CA ASN A 47 8.78 -19.87 2.21
C ASN A 47 8.26 -18.52 1.71
N THR A 48 6.94 -18.43 1.45
CA THR A 48 6.28 -17.21 0.99
C THR A 48 5.81 -16.37 2.17
N LEU A 49 5.49 -16.98 3.32
CA LEU A 49 5.07 -16.27 4.52
C LEU A 49 6.13 -15.29 5.05
N ILE A 50 7.41 -15.50 4.73
CA ILE A 50 8.49 -14.57 5.10
C ILE A 50 8.21 -13.14 4.57
N TYR A 51 7.48 -13.00 3.46
CA TYR A 51 7.14 -11.70 2.89
C TYR A 51 6.03 -10.96 3.63
N THR A 52 5.23 -11.63 4.47
CA THR A 52 4.12 -10.98 5.15
C THR A 52 4.60 -9.98 6.19
N HIS A 53 5.70 -10.29 6.87
CA HIS A 53 6.33 -9.41 7.85
C HIS A 53 6.99 -8.17 7.22
N LEU A 54 7.24 -8.18 5.90
CA LEU A 54 7.90 -7.07 5.18
C LEU A 54 6.89 -6.11 4.55
N VAL A 55 5.61 -6.50 4.45
CA VAL A 55 4.54 -5.62 4.01
C VAL A 55 3.83 -5.11 5.25
N ASN A 56 4.13 -3.87 5.62
CA ASN A 56 3.28 -3.17 6.56
C ASN A 56 2.01 -2.79 5.81
N PHE A 57 0.90 -3.46 6.14
CA PHE A 57 -0.44 -3.00 5.76
C PHE A 57 -0.88 -1.90 6.71
N GLU A 58 -0.02 -0.89 6.91
CA GLU A 58 -0.58 0.44 7.11
C GLU A 58 -1.44 0.65 5.87
N SER A 59 -2.73 0.30 6.00
CA SER A 59 -3.77 0.89 5.18
C SER A 59 -3.37 2.34 5.13
N ASP A 60 -3.29 2.93 3.94
CA ASP A 60 -3.38 4.37 3.83
C ASP A 60 -4.47 4.79 4.82
N GLU A 61 -4.10 5.29 6.01
CA GLU A 61 -5.03 5.48 7.12
C GLU A 61 -5.79 6.73 6.73
N TYR A 62 -6.78 6.57 5.86
CA TYR A 62 -7.59 7.67 5.43
C TYR A 62 -8.40 8.11 6.64
N HIS A 63 -8.24 9.36 7.05
CA HIS A 63 -9.24 9.99 7.91
C HIS A 63 -10.50 10.15 7.06
N SER A 64 -11.54 9.38 7.37
CA SER A 64 -12.86 9.52 6.78
C SER A 64 -13.74 10.42 7.64
N THR A 65 -14.40 11.38 7.01
CA THR A 65 -15.33 12.29 7.68
C THR A 65 -16.59 12.44 6.84
N VAL A 66 -17.72 12.67 7.51
CA VAL A 66 -19.04 12.84 6.88
C VAL A 66 -19.51 14.28 7.05
N ALA A 67 -20.17 14.83 6.04
CA ALA A 67 -20.86 16.12 6.12
C ALA A 67 -22.32 15.98 5.69
N LYS A 68 -23.20 16.71 6.38
CA LYS A 68 -24.64 16.79 6.07
C LYS A 68 -25.00 18.08 5.35
N THR A 69 -24.20 19.13 5.51
CA THR A 69 -24.49 20.46 4.97
C THR A 69 -23.40 20.95 4.04
N ALA A 70 -23.76 21.85 3.13
CA ALA A 70 -22.81 22.47 2.21
C ALA A 70 -21.71 23.26 2.93
N GLU A 71 -22.01 23.84 4.10
CA GLU A 71 -21.02 24.57 4.91
C GLU A 71 -19.97 23.64 5.54
N GLU A 72 -20.39 22.47 6.04
CA GLU A 72 -19.48 21.44 6.56
C GLU A 72 -18.61 20.86 5.45
N ALA A 73 -19.20 20.55 4.29
CA ALA A 73 -18.48 20.08 3.12
C ALA A 73 -17.40 21.08 2.67
N ARG A 74 -17.74 22.38 2.66
CA ARG A 74 -16.78 23.44 2.32
C ARG A 74 -15.61 23.47 3.30
N LYS A 75 -15.86 23.38 4.61
CA LYS A 75 -14.79 23.34 5.63
C LYS A 75 -13.88 22.12 5.45
N LEU A 76 -14.43 20.97 5.09
CA LEU A 76 -13.65 19.75 4.84
C LEU A 76 -12.78 19.87 3.57
N ILE A 77 -13.29 20.50 2.51
CA ILE A 77 -12.51 20.78 1.30
C ILE A 77 -11.36 21.76 1.61
N GLU A 78 -11.63 22.84 2.35
CA GLU A 78 -10.60 23.80 2.78
C GLU A 78 -9.54 23.16 3.69
N ALA A 79 -9.92 22.16 4.51
CA ALA A 79 -9.01 21.36 5.33
C ALA A 79 -8.21 20.31 4.53
N GLY A 80 -8.42 20.21 3.21
CA GLY A 80 -7.68 19.33 2.32
C GLY A 80 -8.20 17.89 2.26
N PHE A 81 -9.49 17.67 2.53
CA PHE A 81 -10.13 16.38 2.29
C PHE A 81 -10.65 16.28 0.84
N GLU A 82 -10.51 15.10 0.24
CA GLU A 82 -11.07 14.77 -1.07
C GLU A 82 -12.50 14.25 -0.92
N TYR A 83 -13.41 14.73 -1.76
CA TYR A 83 -14.77 14.19 -1.89
C TYR A 83 -14.75 12.82 -2.58
N VAL A 84 -15.46 11.85 -2.01
CA VAL A 84 -15.52 10.47 -2.53
C VAL A 84 -16.88 10.18 -3.17
N CYS A 85 -17.96 10.28 -2.39
CA CYS A 85 -19.32 10.04 -2.87
C CYS A 85 -20.37 10.56 -1.88
N THR A 86 -21.60 10.71 -2.35
CA THR A 86 -22.77 10.94 -1.51
C THR A 86 -23.51 9.62 -1.33
N THR A 87 -23.83 9.26 -0.09
CA THR A 87 -24.60 8.05 0.22
C THR A 87 -26.08 8.22 -0.14
N PRO A 88 -26.86 7.13 -0.26
CA PRO A 88 -28.31 7.22 -0.44
C PRO A 88 -29.04 8.01 0.66
N ASP A 89 -28.40 8.19 1.83
CA ASP A 89 -28.91 8.94 2.98
C ASP A 89 -28.52 10.44 2.95
N GLU A 90 -28.15 10.98 1.78
CA GLU A 90 -27.72 12.37 1.57
C GLU A 90 -26.46 12.79 2.37
N LEU A 91 -25.62 11.83 2.80
CA LEU A 91 -24.36 12.12 3.50
C LEU A 91 -23.19 12.19 2.52
N MET A 92 -22.42 13.28 2.57
CA MET A 92 -21.22 13.44 1.74
C MET A 92 -20.01 12.82 2.45
N LEU A 93 -19.34 11.88 1.80
CA LEU A 93 -18.14 11.21 2.32
C LEU A 93 -16.87 11.89 1.81
N PHE A 94 -15.97 12.17 2.75
CA PHE A 94 -14.67 12.79 2.50
C PHE A 94 -13.55 11.90 3.04
N ARG A 95 -12.40 11.89 2.36
CA ARG A 95 -11.19 11.18 2.80
C ARG A 95 -9.98 12.10 2.77
N LYS A 96 -9.06 11.94 3.70
CA LYS A 96 -7.73 12.58 3.69
C LYS A 96 -6.67 11.56 4.04
N ARG A 97 -5.59 11.50 3.25
CA ARG A 97 -4.43 10.65 3.60
C ARG A 97 -3.80 11.18 4.90
N LYS A 98 -3.44 10.26 5.80
CA LYS A 98 -2.68 10.59 7.01
C LYS A 98 -1.32 11.21 6.66
#